data_AF-A0A7S3MLW4-F1
#
_entry.id   AF-A0A7S3MLW4-F1
#
_cell.length_a   1.000
_cell.length_b   1.000
_cell.length_c   1.000
_cell.angle_alpha   90.00
_cell.angle_beta   90.00
_cell.angle_gamma   90.00
#
_symmetry.space_group_name_H-M   'P 1'
#
loop_
_entity.id
_entity.type
_entity.pdbx_description
1 polymer ?
#
loop_
_entity_poly.entity_id
_entity_poly.type
_entity_poly.pdbx_seq_one_letter_code
_entity_poly.pdbx_strand_id
1 'polypeptide(L)'
;DPEVSKQEVDTAIFNLSIYCLENPTQCEKGTQWMGAFAFNASVLIVTAINFIVMAFGGFFFYPRYFGTWCNLCYGCCHCAAFITALSVRFNPYGIFCSYNVESSTFVAYDQFTDDSTYKSDGTMLAGLGFVQIILWVIQC
;
A
#
# COMPACT_ATOMS: atom_id res chain seq x y z
N ASP A 1 -11.98 8.93 -17.70
CA ASP A 1 -10.77 8.14 -17.92
C ASP A 1 -10.31 8.33 -19.35
N PRO A 2 -9.16 8.95 -19.66
CA PRO A 2 -8.66 8.91 -21.02
C PRO A 2 -8.27 7.46 -21.29
N GLU A 3 -8.82 6.85 -22.35
CA GLU A 3 -8.45 5.51 -22.81
C GLU A 3 -6.95 5.29 -22.63
N VAL A 4 -6.58 4.35 -21.75
CA VAL A 4 -5.17 3.96 -21.61
C VAL A 4 -4.68 3.61 -23.01
N SER A 5 -3.71 4.37 -23.50
CA SER A 5 -3.30 4.21 -24.90
C SER A 5 -2.70 2.81 -25.07
N LYS A 6 -3.03 2.14 -26.17
CA LYS A 6 -2.49 0.81 -26.48
C LYS A 6 -0.96 0.77 -26.37
N GLN A 7 -0.30 1.89 -26.70
CA GLN A 7 1.14 2.06 -26.59
C GLN A 7 1.66 1.99 -25.13
N GLU A 8 0.92 2.52 -24.14
CA GLU A 8 1.29 2.40 -22.72
C GLU A 8 1.23 0.94 -22.26
N VAL A 9 0.19 0.21 -22.67
CA VAL A 9 0.02 -1.21 -22.32
C VAL A 9 1.10 -2.08 -22.97
N ASP A 10 1.38 -1.88 -24.26
CA ASP A 10 2.42 -2.61 -24.99
C ASP A 10 3.81 -2.36 -24.36
N THR A 11 4.08 -1.13 -23.92
CA THR A 11 5.31 -0.77 -23.20
C THR A 11 5.39 -1.46 -21.84
N ALA A 12 4.28 -1.54 -21.10
CA ALA A 12 4.23 -2.23 -19.81
C ALA A 12 4.46 -3.74 -19.95
N ILE A 13 3.88 -4.37 -20.98
CA ILE A 13 4.10 -5.79 -21.31
C ILE A 13 5.57 -6.03 -21.64
N PHE A 14 6.17 -5.17 -22.46
CA PHE A 14 7.58 -5.28 -22.81
C PHE A 14 8.48 -5.17 -21.57
N ASN A 15 8.27 -4.16 -20.73
CA ASN A 15 9.03 -3.99 -19.49
C ASN A 15 8.86 -5.16 -18.52
N LEU A 16 7.65 -5.71 -18.40
CA LEU A 16 7.37 -6.90 -17.62
C LEU A 16 8.15 -8.11 -18.14
N SER A 17 8.17 -8.31 -19.47
CA SER A 17 8.88 -9.43 -20.09
C SER A 17 10.38 -9.37 -19.84
N ILE A 18 11.01 -8.19 -19.95
CA ILE A 18 12.42 -7.98 -19.62
C ILE A 18 12.66 -8.26 -18.13
N TYR A 19 11.83 -7.68 -17.26
CA TYR A 19 11.95 -7.88 -15.81
C TYR A 19 11.90 -9.36 -15.41
N CYS A 20 11.00 -10.13 -16.02
CA CYS A 20 10.87 -11.57 -15.80
C CYS A 20 12.05 -12.38 -16.32
N LEU A 21 12.65 -11.98 -17.45
CA LEU A 21 13.85 -12.62 -17.98
C LEU A 21 15.07 -12.37 -17.09
N GLU A 22 15.20 -11.16 -16.54
CA GLU A 22 16.29 -10.79 -15.64
C GLU A 22 16.10 -11.33 -14.21
N ASN A 23 14.85 -11.48 -13.76
CA ASN A 23 14.50 -11.86 -12.39
C ASN A 23 13.49 -13.03 -12.36
N PRO A 24 13.87 -14.24 -12.79
CA PRO A 24 12.94 -15.37 -12.93
C PRO A 24 12.25 -15.74 -11.61
N THR A 25 12.98 -15.70 -10.49
CA THR A 25 12.45 -16.03 -9.15
C THR A 25 11.46 -15.00 -8.61
N GLN A 26 11.53 -13.74 -9.06
CA GLN A 26 10.55 -12.72 -8.69
C GLN A 26 9.30 -12.83 -9.57
N CYS A 27 9.47 -13.23 -10.83
CA CYS A 27 8.37 -13.47 -11.76
C CYS A 27 7.48 -14.65 -11.29
N GLU A 28 8.07 -15.74 -10.78
CA GLU A 28 7.33 -16.86 -10.19
C GLU A 28 6.52 -16.47 -8.93
N LYS A 29 7.00 -15.49 -8.16
CA LYS A 29 6.32 -14.98 -6.96
C LYS A 29 5.12 -14.09 -7.30
N GLY A 30 4.99 -13.62 -8.53
CA GLY A 30 3.94 -12.69 -8.95
C GLY A 30 4.02 -11.34 -8.24
N THR A 31 2.89 -10.65 -8.13
CA THR A 31 2.87 -9.28 -7.59
C THR A 31 3.20 -9.19 -6.11
N GLN A 32 2.98 -10.24 -5.31
CA GLN A 32 3.08 -10.18 -3.84
C GLN A 32 2.15 -9.14 -3.18
N TRP A 33 1.11 -8.69 -3.89
CA TRP A 33 0.18 -7.66 -3.41
C TRP A 33 -0.55 -8.07 -2.14
N MET A 34 -0.99 -9.34 -2.06
CA MET A 34 -1.60 -9.89 -0.84
C MET A 34 -0.64 -9.86 0.36
N GLY A 35 0.64 -10.13 0.15
CA GLY A 35 1.65 -10.09 1.20
C GLY A 35 1.89 -8.67 1.72
N ALA A 36 1.98 -7.69 0.82
CA ALA A 36 2.08 -6.28 1.18
C ALA A 36 0.85 -5.79 1.95
N PHE A 37 -0.36 -6.20 1.54
CA PHE A 37 -1.60 -5.89 2.25
C PHE A 37 -1.65 -6.52 3.64
N ALA A 38 -1.34 -7.81 3.75
CA ALA A 38 -1.32 -8.52 5.02
C ALA A 38 -0.32 -7.91 6.01
N PHE A 39 0.87 -7.52 5.53
CA PHE A 39 1.87 -6.86 6.37
C PHE A 39 1.40 -5.49 6.84
N ASN A 40 0.85 -4.65 5.97
CA ASN A 40 0.29 -3.35 6.35
C ASN A 40 -0.86 -3.48 7.35
N ALA A 41 -1.80 -4.39 7.10
CA ALA A 41 -2.91 -4.65 8.01
C ALA A 41 -2.43 -5.11 9.40
N SER A 42 -1.42 -5.99 9.45
CA SER A 42 -0.84 -6.47 10.70
C SER A 42 -0.23 -5.33 11.52
N VAL A 43 0.52 -4.43 10.88
CA VAL A 43 1.11 -3.28 11.57
C VAL A 43 0.04 -2.30 12.04
N LEU A 44 -1.02 -2.06 11.26
CA LEU A 44 -2.12 -1.18 11.64
C LEU A 44 -2.91 -1.72 12.84
N ILE A 45 -3.15 -3.04 12.90
CA ILE A 45 -3.82 -3.67 14.05
C ILE A 45 -3.00 -3.45 15.33
N VAL A 46 -1.69 -3.70 15.27
CA VAL A 46 -0.82 -3.54 16.44
C VAL A 46 -0.71 -2.06 16.85
N THR A 47 -0.61 -1.17 15.88
CA THR A 47 -0.60 0.29 16.11
C THR A 47 -1.92 0.76 16.74
N ALA A 48 -3.07 0.22 16.31
CA ALA A 48 -4.36 0.53 16.90
C ALA A 48 -4.45 0.09 18.37
N ILE A 49 -3.94 -1.11 18.69
CA ILE A 49 -3.83 -1.58 20.08
C ILE A 49 -2.94 -0.64 20.90
N ASN A 50 -1.82 -0.18 20.34
CA ASN A 50 -0.93 0.77 21.01
C ASN A 50 -1.62 2.12 21.29
N PHE A 51 -2.43 2.63 20.36
CA PHE A 51 -3.22 3.85 20.58
C PHE A 51 -4.25 3.69 21.70
N ILE A 52 -4.87 2.52 21.84
CA ILE A 52 -5.76 2.22 22.97
C ILE A 52 -4.99 2.30 24.29
N VAL A 53 -3.80 1.71 24.37
CA VAL A 53 -2.94 1.77 25.57
C VAL A 53 -2.54 3.21 25.90
N MET A 54 -2.18 4.01 24.89
CA MET A 54 -1.84 5.42 25.09
C MET A 54 -3.06 6.27 25.49
N ALA A 55 -4.27 5.94 25.01
CA ALA A 55 -5.51 6.60 25.42
C ALA A 55 -5.79 6.37 26.93
N PHE A 56 -5.61 5.13 27.42
CA PHE A 56 -5.64 4.85 28.87
C PHE A 56 -4.49 5.55 29.61
N GLY A 57 -3.35 5.74 28.95
CA GLY A 57 -2.22 6.54 29.42
C GLY A 57 -2.52 8.02 29.65
N GLY A 58 -3.66 8.54 29.17
CA GLY A 58 -4.16 9.86 29.53
C GLY A 58 -4.48 9.99 31.03
N PHE A 59 -4.85 8.88 31.67
CA PHE A 59 -5.21 8.82 33.09
C PHE A 59 -4.07 8.30 33.98
N PHE A 60 -3.14 7.51 33.42
CA PHE A 60 -2.06 6.86 34.16
C PHE A 60 -0.71 7.01 33.44
N PHE A 61 0.34 7.40 34.16
CA PHE A 61 1.65 7.66 33.57
C PHE A 61 2.35 6.41 32.98
N TYR A 62 2.23 5.25 33.64
CA TYR A 62 2.93 4.03 33.20
C TYR A 62 2.46 3.49 31.83
N PRO A 63 1.15 3.36 31.55
CA PRO A 63 0.68 2.99 30.22
C PRO A 63 1.10 4.00 29.13
N ARG A 64 1.17 5.30 29.47
CA ARG A 64 1.64 6.33 28.54
C ARG A 64 3.11 6.12 28.17
N TYR A 65 3.97 5.94 29.17
CA TYR A 65 5.40 5.71 28.96
C TYR A 65 5.65 4.45 28.12
N PHE A 66 4.99 3.33 28.45
CA PHE A 66 5.10 2.09 27.69
C PHE A 66 4.58 2.24 26.26
N GLY A 67 3.40 2.83 26.08
CA GLY A 67 2.79 3.05 24.78
C GLY A 67 3.64 3.94 23.86
N THR A 68 4.32 4.96 24.39
CA THR A 68 5.22 5.81 23.59
C THR A 68 6.45 5.04 23.08
N TRP A 69 7.07 4.18 23.90
CA TRP A 69 8.18 3.33 23.44
C TRP A 69 7.75 2.33 22.37
N CYS A 70 6.60 1.68 22.56
CA CYS A 70 6.02 0.82 21.55
C CYS A 70 5.69 1.60 20.27
N ASN A 71 5.18 2.83 20.39
CA ASN A 71 4.86 3.68 19.24
C ASN A 71 6.07 3.95 18.36
N LEU A 72 7.23 4.25 18.97
CA LEU A 72 8.48 4.48 18.26
C LEU A 72 8.91 3.23 17.47
N CYS A 73 8.89 2.06 18.09
CA CYS A 73 9.25 0.80 17.42
C CYS A 73 8.28 0.46 16.27
N TYR A 74 6.97 0.61 16.49
CA TYR A 74 5.96 0.32 15.47
C TYR A 74 5.92 1.37 14.35
N GLY A 75 6.34 2.61 14.62
CA GLY A 75 6.56 3.63 13.59
C GLY A 75 7.57 3.17 12.54
N CYS A 76 8.70 2.59 12.97
CA CYS A 76 9.69 2.00 12.06
C CYS A 76 9.12 0.82 11.26
N CYS A 77 8.34 -0.06 11.91
CA CYS A 77 7.69 -1.19 11.23
C CYS A 77 6.64 -0.73 10.21
N HIS A 78 5.89 0.34 10.50
CA HIS A 78 4.92 0.93 9.59
C HIS A 78 5.62 1.57 8.37
N CYS A 79 6.78 2.18 8.58
CA CYS A 79 7.64 2.66 7.49
C CYS A 79 8.07 1.54 6.54
N ALA A 80 8.54 0.41 7.08
CA ALA A 80 8.87 -0.75 6.27
C ALA A 80 7.65 -1.30 5.50
N ALA A 81 6.47 -1.33 6.14
CA ALA A 81 5.23 -1.81 5.50
C ALA A 81 4.77 -0.93 4.35
N PHE A 82 4.90 0.39 4.52
CA PHE A 82 4.59 1.35 3.47
C PHE A 82 5.57 1.27 2.29
N ILE A 83 6.89 1.20 2.56
CA ILE A 83 7.90 1.02 1.51
C ILE A 83 7.63 -0.28 0.73
N THR A 84 7.26 -1.35 1.43
CA THR A 84 6.92 -2.63 0.79
C THR A 84 5.72 -2.48 -0.14
N ALA A 85 4.65 -1.79 0.28
CA ALA A 85 3.48 -1.52 -0.57
C ALA A 85 3.83 -0.69 -1.81
N LEU A 86 4.65 0.37 -1.66
CA LEU A 86 5.15 1.15 -2.80
C LEU A 86 5.99 0.29 -3.74
N SER A 87 6.90 -0.53 -3.20
CA SER A 87 7.77 -1.39 -4.01
C SER A 87 6.97 -2.38 -4.85
N VAL A 88 5.88 -2.91 -4.31
CA VAL A 88 5.00 -3.81 -5.05
C VAL A 88 4.18 -3.05 -6.10
N ARG A 89 3.66 -1.86 -5.76
CA ARG A 89 2.83 -1.07 -6.68
C ARG A 89 3.60 -0.54 -7.89
N PHE A 90 4.85 -0.11 -7.68
CA PHE A 90 5.67 0.56 -8.69
C PHE A 90 6.68 -0.36 -9.38
N ASN A 91 6.73 -1.66 -9.05
CA ASN A 91 7.49 -2.61 -9.85
C ASN A 91 6.81 -2.87 -11.22
N PRO A 92 7.53 -3.39 -12.22
CA PRO A 92 6.97 -3.66 -13.56
C PRO A 92 5.71 -4.56 -13.53
N TYR A 93 5.63 -5.49 -12.57
CA TYR A 93 4.45 -6.34 -12.34
C TYR A 93 3.23 -5.55 -11.85
N GLY A 94 3.40 -4.70 -10.84
CA GLY A 94 2.34 -3.88 -10.25
C GLY A 94 1.88 -2.78 -11.20
N ILE A 95 2.79 -2.23 -12.01
CA ILE A 95 2.44 -1.31 -13.09
C ILE A 95 1.57 -2.03 -14.12
N PHE A 96 2.00 -3.20 -14.60
CA PHE A 96 1.21 -4.00 -15.55
C PHE A 96 -0.17 -4.36 -14.98
N CYS A 97 -0.23 -4.88 -13.75
CA CYS A 97 -1.49 -5.21 -13.08
C CYS A 97 -2.39 -3.99 -12.85
N SER A 98 -1.83 -2.77 -12.73
CA SER A 98 -2.64 -1.57 -12.56
C SER A 98 -3.40 -1.13 -13.80
N TYR A 99 -3.06 -1.68 -14.98
CA TYR A 99 -3.82 -1.49 -16.21
C TYR A 99 -4.99 -2.47 -16.35
N ASN A 100 -5.13 -3.44 -15.43
CA ASN A 100 -6.34 -4.25 -15.38
C ASN A 100 -7.51 -3.37 -14.94
N VAL A 101 -8.43 -3.11 -15.87
CA VAL A 101 -9.66 -2.35 -15.63
C VAL A 101 -10.68 -3.32 -15.05
N GLU A 102 -10.51 -3.67 -13.78
CA GLU A 102 -11.54 -4.37 -13.03
C GLU A 102 -12.35 -3.32 -12.27
N SER A 103 -13.62 -3.19 -12.63
CA SER A 103 -14.49 -2.13 -12.17
C SER A 103 -14.76 -2.26 -10.66
N SER A 104 -14.37 -1.26 -9.87
CA SER A 104 -14.46 -1.31 -8.40
C SER A 104 -15.69 -0.61 -7.82
N THR A 105 -16.47 0.09 -8.63
CA THR A 105 -17.59 0.92 -8.15
C THR A 105 -18.91 0.24 -8.46
N PHE A 106 -19.56 -0.35 -7.46
CA PHE A 106 -20.90 -0.91 -7.63
C PHE A 106 -21.94 0.21 -7.73
N VAL A 107 -22.66 0.27 -8.85
CA VAL A 107 -23.70 1.29 -9.08
C VAL A 107 -25.09 0.67 -9.04
N ALA A 108 -25.26 -0.52 -9.60
CA ALA A 108 -26.49 -1.32 -9.51
C ALA A 108 -26.19 -2.80 -9.81
N TYR A 109 -27.20 -3.67 -9.67
CA TYR A 109 -27.09 -5.08 -10.03
C TYR A 109 -26.58 -5.22 -11.48
N ASP A 110 -25.42 -5.85 -11.66
CA ASP A 110 -24.73 -6.01 -12.95
C ASP A 110 -24.23 -4.70 -13.60
N GLN A 111 -24.08 -3.63 -12.81
CA GLN A 111 -23.52 -2.35 -13.25
C GLN A 111 -22.39 -1.94 -12.31
N PHE A 112 -21.18 -2.08 -12.80
CA PHE A 112 -19.98 -1.52 -12.17
C PHE A 112 -19.48 -0.35 -13.03
N THR A 113 -19.08 0.75 -12.39
CA THR A 113 -18.47 1.91 -13.07
C THR A 113 -16.98 2.01 -12.79
N ASP A 114 -16.23 2.37 -13.84
CA ASP A 114 -14.77 2.53 -13.83
C ASP A 114 -14.34 3.91 -13.31
N ASP A 115 -15.13 4.51 -12.40
CA ASP A 115 -14.86 5.84 -11.86
C ASP A 115 -13.56 5.89 -11.04
N SER A 116 -13.13 4.75 -10.49
CA SER A 116 -11.82 4.53 -9.91
C SER A 116 -11.22 3.22 -10.44
N THR A 117 -10.00 3.28 -10.97
CA THR A 117 -9.25 2.10 -11.42
C THR A 117 -8.01 1.89 -10.53
N TYR A 118 -7.42 0.70 -10.60
CA TYR A 118 -6.13 0.41 -9.94
C TYR A 118 -5.00 1.38 -10.36
N LYS A 119 -5.13 2.05 -11.51
CA LYS A 119 -4.24 3.13 -11.94
C LYS A 119 -4.37 4.35 -11.03
N SER A 120 -5.61 4.80 -10.73
CA SER A 120 -5.87 5.92 -9.82
C SER A 120 -5.47 5.63 -8.37
N ASP A 121 -5.51 4.36 -7.94
CA ASP A 121 -5.07 3.95 -6.60
C ASP A 121 -3.60 4.26 -6.34
N GLY A 122 -2.75 4.21 -7.38
CA GLY A 122 -1.33 4.55 -7.25
C GLY A 122 -1.10 5.99 -6.80
N THR A 123 -1.86 6.92 -7.38
CA THR A 123 -1.81 8.35 -7.01
C THR A 123 -2.36 8.58 -5.61
N MET A 124 -3.44 7.89 -5.25
CA MET A 124 -4.01 7.95 -3.89
C MET A 124 -3.04 7.38 -2.84
N LEU A 125 -2.41 6.24 -3.12
CA LEU A 125 -1.37 5.63 -2.27
C LEU A 125 -0.18 6.55 -2.07
N ALA A 126 0.30 7.21 -3.13
CA ALA A 126 1.39 8.16 -3.04
C ALA A 126 1.00 9.41 -2.22
N GLY A 127 -0.21 9.94 -2.44
CA GLY A 127 -0.73 11.11 -1.72
C GLY A 127 -0.94 10.85 -0.22
N LEU A 128 -1.65 9.78 0.12
CA LEU A 128 -1.86 9.37 1.52
C LEU A 128 -0.53 8.98 2.18
N GLY A 129 0.36 8.33 1.42
CA GLY A 129 1.70 8.00 1.85
C GLY A 129 2.56 9.21 2.22
N PHE A 130 2.48 10.29 1.44
CA PHE A 130 3.18 11.53 1.76
C PHE A 130 2.68 12.14 3.08
N VAL A 131 1.35 12.18 3.27
CA VAL A 131 0.75 12.62 4.54
C VAL A 131 1.20 11.72 5.69
N GLN A 132 1.24 10.41 5.48
CA GLN A 132 1.68 9.43 6.47
C GLN A 132 3.14 9.66 6.91
N ILE A 133 4.04 10.00 5.98
CA ILE A 133 5.44 10.33 6.28
C ILE A 133 5.53 11.56 7.18
N ILE A 134 4.76 12.62 6.88
CA ILE A 134 4.73 13.84 7.70
C ILE A 134 4.23 13.52 9.12
N LEU A 135 3.15 12.76 9.24
CA LEU A 135 2.57 12.40 10.53
C LEU A 135 3.49 11.48 11.35
N TRP A 136 4.31 10.65 10.72
CA TRP A 136 5.32 9.85 11.44
C TRP A 136 6.41 10.70 12.08
N VAL A 137 6.88 11.76 11.43
CA VAL A 137 7.88 12.67 12.01
C VAL A 137 7.33 13.34 13.29
N ILE A 138 6.01 13.49 13.39
CA ILE A 138 5.34 14.05 14.57
C ILE A 138 5.10 12.97 15.66
N GLN A 139 4.91 11.71 15.26
CA GLN A 139 4.61 10.58 16.15
C GLN A 139 5.84 9.90 16.79
N CYS A 140 7.01 10.05 16.16
CA CYS A 140 8.31 9.59 16.66
C CYS A 140 8.99 10.69 17.50
#